data_AF-A0A258AMB2-F1
#
_entry.id   AF-A0A258AMB2-F1
#
_cell.length_a   1.000
_cell.length_b   1.000
_cell.length_c   1.000
_cell.angle_alpha   90.00
_cell.angle_beta   90.00
_cell.angle_gamma   90.00
#
_symmetry.space_group_name_H-M   'P 1'
#
loop_
_entity.id
_entity.type
_entity.pdbx_description
1 polymer ?
#
loop_
_entity_poly.entity_id
_entity_poly.type
_entity_poly.pdbx_seq_one_letter_code
_entity_poly.pdbx_strand_id
1 'polypeptide(L)'
;QGDDPRYIDWKVLARSDRTYIKKFEDETNLRCQLVIDHSKSMGFGSTGYTKADYAATLAATLASFLMKQGDAAGLTTFADGIEEHLPPRNRPGHLRRIITELERPAKAAGTSLALSVGQLAELLRKRGMICLITDLLAPVEHLEKQLALLSAMGHDLVLFHLMDRAEIDFTFEKSAHFRDAETGAERFIDPQLVRENYLKRLQAHRDTIQAATDRHNVEYHFCPTDQPLEEVLFDFLSARQRKKASKSSASRIAA
;
A
#
# COMPACT_ATOMS: atom_id res chain seq x y z
N GLN A 1 -37.84 7.51 -30.44
CA GLN A 1 -37.82 6.73 -29.18
C GLN A 1 -37.49 7.73 -28.09
N GLY A 2 -38.39 7.87 -27.11
CA GLY A 2 -38.41 9.01 -26.19
C GLY A 2 -37.60 8.75 -24.94
N ASP A 3 -36.78 9.72 -24.57
CA ASP A 3 -36.06 9.75 -23.30
C ASP A 3 -37.01 10.07 -22.14
N ASP A 4 -36.73 9.46 -20.98
CA ASP A 4 -37.55 9.52 -19.78
C ASP A 4 -37.50 10.93 -19.15
N PRO A 5 -38.63 11.66 -19.04
CA PRO A 5 -38.68 13.05 -18.60
C PRO A 5 -38.33 13.27 -17.12
N ARG A 6 -37.99 12.21 -16.37
CA ARG A 6 -37.58 12.27 -14.96
C ARG A 6 -36.16 12.80 -14.72
N TYR A 7 -35.34 12.92 -15.77
CA TYR A 7 -33.97 13.46 -15.67
C TYR A 7 -33.86 14.95 -16.02
N ILE A 8 -34.98 15.63 -16.27
CA ILE A 8 -35.00 17.05 -16.64
C ILE A 8 -34.96 17.92 -15.37
N ASP A 9 -33.89 18.69 -15.22
CA ASP A 9 -33.83 19.77 -14.23
C ASP A 9 -34.63 20.98 -14.75
N TRP A 10 -35.92 20.98 -14.41
CA TRP A 10 -36.88 22.00 -14.85
C TRP A 10 -36.51 23.43 -14.43
N LYS A 11 -35.64 23.61 -13.42
CA LYS A 11 -35.16 24.94 -13.00
C LYS A 11 -34.11 25.52 -13.94
N VAL A 12 -33.31 24.68 -14.59
CA VAL A 12 -32.26 25.09 -15.54
C VAL A 12 -32.84 25.27 -16.94
N LEU A 13 -33.82 24.44 -17.33
CA LEU A 13 -34.48 24.54 -18.63
C LEU A 13 -35.23 25.87 -18.82
N ALA A 14 -35.79 26.45 -17.74
CA ALA A 14 -36.57 27.68 -17.80
C ALA A 14 -35.74 28.96 -18.05
N ARG A 15 -34.41 28.90 -18.07
CA ARG A 15 -33.53 30.08 -18.22
C ARG A 15 -32.59 30.07 -19.42
N SER A 16 -32.43 28.95 -20.09
CA SER A 16 -31.56 28.88 -21.27
C SER A 16 -32.09 27.87 -22.27
N ASP A 17 -32.41 28.36 -23.47
CA ASP A 17 -32.94 27.64 -24.63
C ASP A 17 -31.92 26.67 -25.25
N ARG A 18 -31.20 25.89 -24.41
CA ARG A 18 -30.19 24.91 -24.81
C ARG A 18 -30.25 23.68 -23.92
N THR A 19 -30.37 22.51 -24.55
CA THR A 19 -30.36 21.19 -23.92
C THR A 19 -29.00 20.93 -23.29
N TYR A 20 -28.92 20.94 -21.95
CA TYR A 20 -27.74 20.48 -21.22
C TYR A 20 -27.91 18.98 -20.91
N ILE A 21 -27.08 18.14 -21.53
CA ILE A 21 -26.90 16.76 -21.08
C ILE A 21 -25.96 16.81 -19.87
N LYS A 22 -26.47 16.45 -18.69
CA LYS A 22 -25.67 16.27 -17.49
C LYS A 22 -24.82 15.03 -17.71
N LYS A 23 -23.57 15.20 -18.16
CA LYS A 23 -22.56 14.14 -18.08
C LYS A 23 -22.36 13.87 -16.59
N PHE A 24 -22.89 12.74 -16.12
CA PHE A 24 -22.46 12.17 -14.84
C PHE A 24 -20.98 11.81 -15.04
N GLU A 25 -20.07 12.67 -14.56
CA GLU A 25 -18.74 12.21 -14.19
C GLU A 25 -18.96 11.08 -13.18
N ASP A 26 -18.41 9.90 -13.46
CA ASP A 26 -18.35 8.82 -12.47
C ASP A 26 -17.62 9.40 -11.24
N GLU A 27 -18.38 9.84 -10.24
CA GLU A 27 -17.89 10.11 -8.90
C GLU A 27 -17.31 8.79 -8.39
N THR A 28 -16.00 8.60 -8.52
CA THR A 28 -15.35 7.48 -7.85
C THR A 28 -15.54 7.71 -6.36
N ASN A 29 -16.34 6.85 -5.72
CA ASN A 29 -16.43 6.76 -4.28
C ASN A 29 -15.35 5.78 -3.77
N LEU A 30 -14.10 5.94 -4.23
CA LEU A 30 -13.03 5.01 -3.86
C LEU A 30 -12.73 5.18 -2.37
N ARG A 31 -12.57 4.05 -1.69
CA ARG A 31 -12.16 4.00 -0.28
C ARG A 31 -10.85 3.25 -0.23
N CYS A 32 -9.80 3.94 0.19
CA CYS A 32 -8.47 3.39 0.33
C CYS A 32 -8.10 3.26 1.80
N GLN A 33 -7.66 2.07 2.20
CA GLN A 33 -7.01 1.85 3.48
C GLN A 33 -5.50 1.74 3.26
N LEU A 34 -4.74 2.66 3.85
CA LEU A 34 -3.28 2.55 3.94
C LEU A 34 -2.98 1.67 5.15
N VAL A 35 -2.24 0.59 4.96
CA VAL A 35 -1.86 -0.37 6.00
C VAL A 35 -0.33 -0.40 6.05
N ILE A 36 0.26 0.07 7.15
CA ILE A 36 1.68 0.38 7.23
C ILE A 36 2.34 -0.41 8.34
N ASP A 37 3.45 -1.04 7.98
CA ASP A 37 4.32 -1.74 8.88
C ASP A 37 5.12 -0.76 9.75
N HIS A 38 4.97 -0.92 11.06
CA HIS A 38 5.67 -0.21 12.12
C HIS A 38 6.61 -1.15 12.90
N SER A 39 6.99 -2.29 12.32
CA SER A 39 7.98 -3.17 12.93
C SER A 39 9.36 -2.51 13.00
N LYS A 40 10.21 -3.05 13.89
CA LYS A 40 11.56 -2.51 14.12
C LYS A 40 12.46 -2.51 12.87
N SER A 41 12.27 -3.44 11.94
CA SER A 41 13.05 -3.49 10.70
C SER A 41 12.78 -2.29 9.78
N MET A 42 11.59 -1.68 9.87
CA MET A 42 11.26 -0.45 9.15
C MET A 42 12.08 0.76 9.63
N GLY A 43 12.70 0.69 10.82
CA GLY A 43 13.61 1.73 11.31
C GLY A 43 15.00 1.73 10.65
N PHE A 44 15.30 0.78 9.76
CA PHE A 44 16.59 0.75 9.04
C PHE A 44 16.62 1.78 7.89
N GLY A 45 17.79 2.36 7.61
CA GLY A 45 18.03 3.25 6.47
C GLY A 45 19.50 3.55 6.26
N SER A 46 19.94 3.60 4.99
CA SER A 46 21.32 3.94 4.61
C SER A 46 21.45 5.26 3.85
N THR A 47 20.35 5.84 3.37
CA THR A 47 20.33 7.01 2.47
C THR A 47 19.88 8.32 3.15
N GLY A 48 19.95 8.39 4.48
CA GLY A 48 19.64 9.59 5.28
C GLY A 48 18.21 9.65 5.84
N TYR A 49 17.36 8.71 5.44
CA TYR A 49 16.02 8.46 5.99
C TYR A 49 15.80 6.94 6.12
N THR A 50 14.85 6.55 6.95
CA THR A 50 14.52 5.15 7.21
C THR A 50 13.45 4.61 6.24
N LYS A 51 13.27 3.28 6.19
CA LYS A 51 12.14 2.66 5.48
C LYS A 51 10.80 3.17 6.01
N ALA A 52 10.69 3.44 7.32
CA ALA A 52 9.50 4.02 7.94
C ALA A 52 9.23 5.46 7.45
N ASP A 53 10.26 6.30 7.33
CA ASP A 53 10.13 7.66 6.77
C ASP A 53 9.66 7.62 5.31
N TYR A 54 10.22 6.71 4.52
CA TYR A 54 9.80 6.48 3.14
C TYR A 54 8.34 6.02 3.06
N ALA A 55 7.96 5.04 3.89
CA ALA A 55 6.59 4.52 3.99
C ALA A 55 5.59 5.62 4.36
N ALA A 56 5.92 6.42 5.37
CA ALA A 56 5.10 7.53 5.84
C ALA A 56 4.90 8.59 4.74
N THR A 57 5.97 8.92 4.01
CA THR A 57 5.91 9.90 2.91
C THR A 57 5.06 9.37 1.74
N LEU A 58 5.23 8.10 1.37
CA LEU A 58 4.41 7.43 0.36
C LEU A 58 2.93 7.44 0.76
N ALA A 59 2.62 7.01 1.98
CA ALA A 59 1.26 6.95 2.50
C ALA A 59 0.59 8.33 2.59
N ALA A 60 1.31 9.33 3.11
CA ALA A 60 0.82 10.71 3.20
C ALA A 60 0.52 11.28 1.80
N THR A 61 1.38 10.99 0.83
CA THR A 61 1.21 11.45 -0.56
C THR A 61 -0.01 10.80 -1.22
N LEU A 62 -0.17 9.48 -1.06
CA LEU A 62 -1.35 8.75 -1.55
C LEU A 62 -2.64 9.25 -0.89
N ALA A 63 -2.66 9.42 0.43
CA ALA A 63 -3.82 9.96 1.16
C ALA A 63 -4.20 11.36 0.65
N SER A 64 -3.19 12.24 0.50
CA SER A 64 -3.37 13.61 0.00
C SER A 64 -3.95 13.61 -1.42
N PHE A 65 -3.41 12.78 -2.31
CA PHE A 65 -3.88 12.66 -3.68
C PHE A 65 -5.34 12.18 -3.75
N LEU A 66 -5.66 11.07 -3.08
CA LEU A 66 -7.01 10.49 -3.05
C LEU A 66 -8.04 11.49 -2.49
N MET A 67 -7.73 12.10 -1.34
CA MET A 67 -8.66 13.04 -0.70
C MET A 67 -8.89 14.31 -1.53
N LYS A 68 -7.87 14.80 -2.26
CA LYS A 68 -8.02 15.92 -3.19
C LYS A 68 -8.95 15.60 -4.36
N GLN A 69 -9.05 14.34 -4.76
CA GLN A 69 -9.93 13.87 -5.84
C GLN A 69 -11.36 13.55 -5.37
N GLY A 70 -11.65 13.69 -4.07
CA GLY A 70 -12.97 13.35 -3.51
C GLY A 70 -13.03 11.98 -2.85
N ASP A 71 -12.00 11.14 -3.00
CA ASP A 71 -11.95 9.79 -2.43
C ASP A 71 -11.69 9.79 -0.91
N ALA A 72 -12.01 8.68 -0.26
CA ALA A 72 -11.77 8.50 1.16
C ALA A 72 -10.47 7.74 1.41
N ALA A 73 -9.59 8.28 2.24
CA ALA A 73 -8.37 7.61 2.70
C ALA A 73 -8.46 7.31 4.21
N GLY A 74 -7.91 6.18 4.63
CA GLY A 74 -7.76 5.77 6.03
C GLY A 74 -6.36 5.23 6.28
N LEU A 75 -6.02 5.03 7.55
CA LEU A 75 -4.70 4.56 8.00
C LEU A 75 -4.86 3.40 8.99
N THR A 76 -4.01 2.39 8.90
CA THR A 76 -3.85 1.35 9.92
C THR A 76 -2.36 1.11 10.05
N THR A 77 -1.84 1.21 11.26
CA THR A 77 -0.43 0.91 11.56
C THR A 77 -0.37 -0.38 12.37
N PHE A 78 0.65 -1.20 12.13
CA PHE A 78 0.79 -2.49 12.80
C PHE A 78 2.24 -2.85 13.08
N ALA A 79 2.47 -3.59 14.16
CA ALA A 79 3.72 -4.31 14.41
C ALA A 79 3.36 -5.70 14.96
N ASP A 80 3.42 -5.91 16.28
CA ASP A 80 2.91 -7.12 16.97
C ASP A 80 1.37 -7.15 17.13
N GLY A 81 0.68 -6.63 16.12
CA GLY A 81 -0.75 -6.33 16.15
C GLY A 81 -1.06 -4.91 15.71
N ILE A 82 -2.33 -4.56 15.71
CA ILE A 82 -2.81 -3.24 15.27
C ILE A 82 -2.52 -2.20 16.34
N GLU A 83 -1.80 -1.13 15.97
CA GLU A 83 -1.46 -0.04 16.88
C GLU A 83 -2.46 1.12 16.81
N GLU A 84 -2.84 1.51 15.59
CA GLU A 84 -3.82 2.57 15.33
C GLU A 84 -4.69 2.18 14.13
N HIS A 85 -5.97 2.58 14.17
CA HIS A 85 -6.89 2.42 13.05
C HIS A 85 -7.75 3.67 12.83
N LEU A 86 -7.50 4.33 11.70
CA LEU A 86 -8.29 5.41 11.15
C LEU A 86 -9.12 4.88 9.97
N PRO A 87 -10.46 4.79 10.09
CA PRO A 87 -11.29 4.30 9.00
C PRO A 87 -11.31 5.31 7.84
N PRO A 88 -11.46 4.86 6.57
CA PRO A 88 -11.38 5.76 5.43
C PRO A 88 -12.50 6.79 5.43
N ARG A 89 -12.14 8.08 5.42
CA ARG A 89 -13.06 9.23 5.39
C ARG A 89 -12.50 10.33 4.47
N ASN A 90 -13.40 11.10 3.85
CA ASN A 90 -13.04 12.38 3.24
C ASN A 90 -13.76 13.51 3.98
N ARG A 91 -13.06 14.15 4.93
CA ARG A 91 -13.61 15.29 5.69
C ARG A 91 -12.48 16.23 6.14
N PRO A 92 -12.78 17.52 6.38
CA PRO A 92 -11.80 18.47 6.87
C PRO A 92 -11.05 17.95 8.11
N GLY A 93 -9.73 18.15 8.13
CA GLY A 93 -8.85 17.72 9.22
C GLY A 93 -8.49 16.23 9.26
N HIS A 94 -9.12 15.36 8.45
CA HIS A 94 -8.80 13.93 8.47
C HIS A 94 -7.39 13.62 7.93
N LEU A 95 -7.00 14.28 6.84
CA LEU A 95 -5.63 14.15 6.29
C LEU A 95 -4.57 14.55 7.32
N ARG A 96 -4.80 15.65 8.06
CA ARG A 96 -3.90 16.08 9.13
C ARG A 96 -3.78 15.02 10.22
N ARG A 97 -4.89 14.38 10.61
CA ARG A 97 -4.84 13.28 11.57
C ARG A 97 -4.04 12.09 11.04
N ILE A 98 -4.20 11.72 9.76
CA ILE A 98 -3.39 10.66 9.13
C ILE A 98 -1.90 11.02 9.22
N ILE A 99 -1.51 12.23 8.79
CA ILE A 99 -0.11 12.68 8.81
C ILE A 99 0.45 12.67 10.24
N THR A 100 -0.30 13.18 11.23
CA THR A 100 0.14 13.15 12.64
C THR A 100 0.32 11.74 13.19
N GLU A 101 -0.47 10.75 12.73
CA GLU A 101 -0.24 9.35 13.12
C GLU A 101 0.98 8.75 12.41
N LEU A 102 1.22 9.12 11.14
CA LEU A 102 2.41 8.69 10.38
C LEU A 102 3.73 9.23 10.93
N GLU A 103 3.69 10.40 11.57
CA GLU A 103 4.86 11.00 12.24
C GLU A 103 5.20 10.32 13.58
N ARG A 104 4.33 9.43 14.10
CA ARG A 104 4.60 8.76 15.37
C ARG A 104 5.65 7.66 15.15
N PRO A 105 6.69 7.61 16.01
CA PRO A 105 7.66 6.53 15.93
C PRO A 105 7.00 5.19 16.25
N ALA A 106 7.48 4.14 15.60
CA ALA A 106 7.15 2.76 15.94
C ALA A 106 7.40 2.47 17.43
N LYS A 107 6.53 1.69 18.06
CA LYS A 107 6.78 1.25 19.44
C LYS A 107 7.93 0.25 19.44
N ALA A 108 8.93 0.51 20.30
CA ALA A 108 10.23 -0.17 20.30
C ALA A 108 10.22 -1.70 20.50
N ALA A 109 9.07 -2.30 20.82
CA ALA A 109 8.92 -3.74 21.06
C ALA A 109 8.34 -4.52 19.86
N GLY A 110 7.88 -3.84 18.81
CA GLY A 110 7.16 -4.45 17.70
C GLY A 110 8.04 -5.31 16.79
N THR A 111 7.91 -6.63 16.89
CA THR A 111 8.40 -7.56 15.86
C THR A 111 7.49 -7.56 14.62
N SER A 112 7.98 -8.04 13.47
CA SER A 112 7.14 -8.29 12.28
C SER A 112 6.29 -9.57 12.48
N LEU A 113 5.87 -9.85 13.72
CA LEU A 113 5.15 -11.06 14.07
C LEU A 113 3.70 -10.94 13.60
N ALA A 114 3.52 -11.28 12.33
CA ALA A 114 2.30 -11.59 11.60
C ALA A 114 1.10 -10.72 11.98
N LEU A 115 0.88 -9.67 11.18
CA LEU A 115 -0.38 -8.93 11.14
C LEU A 115 -1.57 -9.91 11.22
N SER A 116 -2.37 -9.84 12.28
CA SER A 116 -3.49 -10.77 12.41
C SER A 116 -4.51 -10.49 11.32
N VAL A 117 -4.53 -11.36 10.32
CA VAL A 117 -5.43 -11.28 9.15
C VAL A 117 -6.88 -11.14 9.59
N GLY A 118 -7.27 -11.87 10.64
CA GLY A 118 -8.61 -11.81 11.22
C GLY A 118 -8.93 -10.40 11.71
N GLN A 119 -8.01 -9.75 12.43
CA GLN A 119 -8.22 -8.38 12.91
C GLN A 119 -8.36 -7.39 11.75
N LEU A 120 -7.52 -7.51 10.72
CA LEU A 120 -7.60 -6.62 9.56
C LEU A 120 -8.90 -6.83 8.77
N ALA A 121 -9.29 -8.09 8.53
CA ALA A 121 -10.55 -8.43 7.86
C ALA A 121 -11.79 -7.95 8.66
N GLU A 122 -11.73 -7.97 9.98
CA GLU A 122 -12.79 -7.45 10.85
C GLU A 122 -12.94 -5.94 10.78
N LEU A 123 -11.85 -5.20 10.61
CA LEU A 123 -11.86 -3.74 10.46
C LEU A 123 -12.25 -3.32 9.03
N LEU A 124 -11.78 -4.06 8.02
CA LEU A 124 -11.94 -3.71 6.60
C LEU A 124 -13.15 -4.37 5.94
N ARG A 125 -14.31 -4.35 6.60
CA ARG A 125 -15.53 -5.03 6.10
C ARG A 125 -16.09 -4.49 4.78
N LYS A 126 -15.78 -3.23 4.45
CA LYS A 126 -16.29 -2.57 3.25
C LYS A 126 -15.25 -2.68 2.15
N ARG A 127 -15.66 -3.21 0.99
CA ARG A 127 -14.83 -3.29 -0.21
C ARG A 127 -14.21 -1.93 -0.54
N GLY A 128 -12.98 -1.98 -1.01
CA GLY A 128 -12.16 -0.81 -1.28
C GLY A 128 -10.74 -1.24 -1.64
N MET A 129 -9.89 -0.25 -1.87
CA MET A 129 -8.47 -0.45 -2.08
C MET A 129 -7.75 -0.62 -0.74
N ILE A 130 -6.81 -1.55 -0.67
CA ILE A 130 -5.91 -1.70 0.46
C ILE A 130 -4.49 -1.58 -0.08
N CYS A 131 -3.75 -0.59 0.40
CA CYS A 131 -2.34 -0.42 0.10
C CYS A 131 -1.54 -0.86 1.32
N LEU A 132 -0.93 -2.04 1.24
CA LEU A 132 -0.04 -2.59 2.26
C LEU A 132 1.39 -2.12 1.97
N ILE A 133 2.03 -1.47 2.94
CA ILE A 133 3.38 -0.89 2.83
C ILE A 133 4.25 -1.50 3.93
N THR A 134 5.24 -2.30 3.55
CA THR A 134 6.01 -3.17 4.46
C THR A 134 7.31 -3.61 3.80
N ASP A 135 8.30 -4.03 4.60
CA ASP A 135 9.54 -4.62 4.10
C ASP A 135 9.47 -6.15 3.91
N LEU A 136 8.33 -6.76 4.20
CA LEU A 136 8.03 -8.18 3.96
C LEU A 136 9.07 -9.16 4.50
N LEU A 137 9.76 -8.83 5.60
CA LEU A 137 10.77 -9.71 6.18
C LEU A 137 10.16 -10.92 6.93
N ALA A 138 8.85 -10.93 7.15
CA ALA A 138 8.11 -12.05 7.74
C ALA A 138 7.97 -13.27 6.79
N PRO A 139 7.71 -14.50 7.30
CA PRO A 139 7.54 -15.70 6.48
C PRO A 139 6.39 -15.58 5.46
N VAL A 140 6.66 -15.92 4.19
CA VAL A 140 5.75 -15.70 3.05
C VAL A 140 4.45 -16.50 3.16
N GLU A 141 4.46 -17.65 3.85
CA GLU A 141 3.26 -18.49 4.00
C GLU A 141 2.15 -17.79 4.77
N HIS A 142 2.52 -16.89 5.68
CA HIS A 142 1.56 -16.07 6.39
C HIS A 142 0.99 -15.02 5.44
N LEU A 143 1.86 -14.29 4.72
CA LEU A 143 1.49 -13.26 3.75
C LEU A 143 0.49 -13.77 2.71
N GLU A 144 0.76 -14.92 2.09
CA GLU A 144 -0.08 -15.48 1.04
C GLU A 144 -1.52 -15.73 1.53
N LYS A 145 -1.68 -16.30 2.73
CA LYS A 145 -3.00 -16.50 3.35
C LYS A 145 -3.74 -15.18 3.60
N GLN A 146 -3.02 -14.12 3.96
CA GLN A 146 -3.63 -12.79 4.19
C GLN A 146 -4.12 -12.19 2.88
N LEU A 147 -3.27 -12.22 1.84
CA LEU A 147 -3.61 -11.73 0.51
C LEU A 147 -4.81 -12.49 -0.07
N ALA A 148 -4.84 -13.82 0.09
CA ALA A 148 -5.95 -14.67 -0.35
C ALA A 148 -7.27 -14.27 0.30
N LEU A 149 -7.30 -14.07 1.63
CA LEU A 149 -8.52 -13.72 2.35
C LEU A 149 -9.03 -12.33 1.93
N LEU A 150 -8.17 -11.32 1.95
CA LEU A 150 -8.57 -9.95 1.61
C LEU A 150 -9.00 -9.85 0.14
N SER A 151 -8.34 -10.58 -0.77
CA SER A 151 -8.76 -10.68 -2.16
C SER A 151 -10.14 -11.34 -2.28
N ALA A 152 -10.39 -12.44 -1.56
CA ALA A 152 -11.68 -13.12 -1.55
C ALA A 152 -12.83 -12.26 -1.01
N MET A 153 -12.55 -11.31 -0.11
CA MET A 153 -13.51 -10.30 0.36
C MET A 153 -13.85 -9.25 -0.73
N GLY A 154 -13.10 -9.22 -1.83
CA GLY A 154 -13.29 -8.32 -2.97
C GLY A 154 -12.55 -7.00 -2.83
N HIS A 155 -11.47 -6.96 -2.05
CA HIS A 155 -10.59 -5.81 -1.99
C HIS A 155 -9.67 -5.72 -3.21
N ASP A 156 -9.33 -4.49 -3.57
CA ASP A 156 -8.30 -4.21 -4.57
C ASP A 156 -6.97 -4.00 -3.84
N LEU A 157 -6.08 -4.99 -3.92
CA LEU A 157 -4.87 -5.04 -3.10
C LEU A 157 -3.66 -4.49 -3.86
N VAL A 158 -2.91 -3.62 -3.19
CA VAL A 158 -1.61 -3.13 -3.63
C VAL A 158 -0.59 -3.38 -2.53
N LEU A 159 0.55 -3.93 -2.91
CA LEU A 159 1.65 -4.23 -2.02
C LEU A 159 2.87 -3.41 -2.45
N PHE A 160 3.29 -2.51 -1.56
CA PHE A 160 4.54 -1.78 -1.68
C PHE A 160 5.58 -2.45 -0.78
N HIS A 161 6.56 -3.10 -1.40
CA HIS A 161 7.64 -3.79 -0.72
C HIS A 161 8.85 -2.86 -0.63
N LEU A 162 9.09 -2.35 0.58
CA LEU A 162 10.16 -1.41 0.85
C LEU A 162 11.45 -2.14 1.22
N MET A 163 12.55 -1.78 0.58
CA MET A 163 13.87 -2.30 0.94
C MET A 163 14.92 -1.21 0.86
N ASP A 164 15.84 -1.18 1.81
CA ASP A 164 16.94 -0.24 1.73
C ASP A 164 18.02 -0.70 0.74
N ARG A 165 18.68 0.24 0.04
CA ARG A 165 19.72 -0.08 -0.95
C ARG A 165 20.84 -0.93 -0.37
N ALA A 166 21.24 -0.68 0.87
CA ALA A 166 22.28 -1.46 1.53
C ALA A 166 21.82 -2.90 1.84
N GLU A 167 20.52 -3.12 2.08
CA GLU A 167 19.95 -4.47 2.21
C GLU A 167 19.95 -5.19 0.85
N ILE A 168 19.57 -4.48 -0.23
CA ILE A 168 19.48 -5.05 -1.59
C ILE A 168 20.86 -5.49 -2.10
N ASP A 169 21.86 -4.62 -1.98
CA ASP A 169 23.20 -4.85 -2.54
C ASP A 169 24.14 -5.57 -1.55
N PHE A 170 23.69 -5.68 -0.29
CA PHE A 170 24.41 -6.20 0.85
C PHE A 170 25.78 -5.53 1.02
N THR A 171 25.79 -4.20 1.18
CA THR A 171 27.00 -3.36 1.27
C THR A 171 27.48 -3.16 2.71
N PHE A 172 27.24 -4.14 3.58
CA PHE A 172 27.68 -4.09 4.98
C PHE A 172 29.18 -4.38 5.08
N GLU A 173 30.01 -3.35 5.29
CA GLU A 173 31.48 -3.48 5.28
C GLU A 173 32.10 -3.91 6.62
N LYS A 174 31.45 -3.62 7.74
CA LYS A 174 32.00 -3.93 9.06
C LYS A 174 31.60 -5.34 9.47
N SER A 175 32.56 -6.13 9.97
CA SER A 175 32.29 -7.29 10.82
C SER A 175 31.52 -6.79 12.04
N ALA A 176 30.21 -6.77 11.93
CA ALA A 176 29.33 -6.28 12.95
C ALA A 176 28.72 -7.46 13.69
N HIS A 177 28.46 -7.28 14.98
CA HIS A 177 27.43 -8.06 15.64
C HIS A 177 26.14 -7.78 14.88
N PHE A 178 25.73 -8.70 14.00
CA PHE A 178 24.41 -8.63 13.41
C PHE A 178 23.44 -8.93 14.54
N ARG A 179 22.89 -7.86 15.10
CA ARG A 179 21.74 -7.96 15.99
C ARG A 179 20.53 -8.17 15.11
N ASP A 180 19.95 -9.35 15.21
CA ASP A 180 18.66 -9.65 14.60
C ASP A 180 17.66 -8.54 15.00
N ALA A 181 17.10 -7.87 13.98
CA ALA A 181 16.22 -6.73 14.18
C ALA A 181 14.96 -7.14 14.95
N GLU A 182 14.54 -8.40 14.83
CA GLU A 182 13.34 -8.94 15.44
C GLU A 182 13.62 -9.59 16.80
N THR A 183 14.63 -10.46 16.90
CA THR A 183 14.88 -11.26 18.11
C THR A 183 15.90 -10.63 19.06
N GLY A 184 16.68 -9.65 18.60
CA GLY A 184 17.76 -9.04 19.38
C GLY A 184 18.99 -9.94 19.57
N ALA A 185 19.03 -11.13 18.95
CA ALA A 185 20.16 -12.04 19.02
C ALA A 185 21.36 -11.47 18.27
N GLU A 186 22.51 -11.38 18.94
CA GLU A 186 23.77 -10.98 18.31
C GLU A 186 24.47 -12.19 17.72
N ARG A 187 24.66 -12.19 16.39
CA ARG A 187 25.48 -13.18 15.71
C ARG A 187 26.70 -12.49 15.11
N PHE A 188 27.88 -13.00 15.41
CA PHE A 188 29.09 -12.59 14.72
C PHE A 188 29.08 -13.24 13.34
N ILE A 189 28.86 -12.43 12.32
CA ILE A 189 28.78 -12.89 10.93
C ILE A 189 29.75 -12.04 10.13
N ASP A 190 30.66 -12.69 9.42
CA ASP A 190 31.47 -12.03 8.40
C ASP A 190 30.57 -11.73 7.20
N PRO A 191 30.28 -10.45 6.89
CA PRO A 191 29.43 -10.08 5.76
C PRO A 191 29.88 -10.69 4.44
N GLN A 192 31.19 -10.81 4.20
CA GLN A 192 31.69 -11.33 2.92
C GLN A 192 31.37 -12.81 2.74
N LEU A 193 31.43 -13.59 3.82
CA LEU A 193 31.13 -15.03 3.79
C LEU A 193 29.64 -15.33 3.62
N VAL A 194 28.75 -14.43 4.06
CA VAL A 194 27.30 -14.65 3.96
C VAL A 194 26.64 -13.94 2.79
N ARG A 195 27.30 -12.96 2.17
CA ARG A 195 26.74 -12.12 1.11
C ARG A 195 26.07 -12.93 0.02
N GLU A 196 26.76 -13.92 -0.54
CA GLU A 196 26.22 -14.73 -1.63
C GLU A 196 24.96 -15.49 -1.22
N ASN A 197 24.98 -16.14 -0.05
CA ASN A 197 23.83 -16.87 0.47
C ASN A 197 22.67 -15.94 0.81
N TYR A 198 22.95 -14.77 1.39
CA TYR A 198 21.95 -13.74 1.67
C TYR A 198 21.26 -13.29 0.38
N LEU A 199 22.02 -12.91 -0.64
CA LEU A 199 21.46 -12.44 -1.92
C LEU A 199 20.62 -13.52 -2.60
N LYS A 200 21.06 -14.79 -2.56
CA LYS A 200 20.28 -15.94 -3.05
C LYS A 200 18.96 -16.09 -2.30
N ARG A 201 18.99 -16.02 -0.96
CA ARG A 201 17.78 -16.12 -0.12
C ARG A 201 16.84 -14.94 -0.36
N LEU A 202 17.38 -13.73 -0.51
CA LEU A 202 16.60 -12.54 -0.79
C LEU A 202 15.90 -12.65 -2.15
N GLN A 203 16.61 -13.10 -3.19
CA GLN A 203 16.01 -13.30 -4.51
C GLN A 203 14.90 -14.35 -4.45
N ALA A 204 15.16 -15.52 -3.84
CA ALA A 204 14.15 -16.57 -3.70
C ALA A 204 12.90 -16.09 -2.92
N HIS A 205 13.10 -15.28 -1.88
CA HIS A 205 12.03 -14.66 -1.11
C HIS A 205 11.18 -13.72 -1.98
N ARG A 206 11.84 -12.84 -2.75
CA ARG A 206 11.17 -11.92 -3.68
C ARG A 206 10.39 -12.65 -4.77
N ASP A 207 10.96 -13.72 -5.33
CA ASP A 207 10.29 -14.55 -6.34
C ASP A 207 9.03 -15.22 -5.76
N THR A 208 9.11 -15.67 -4.50
CA THR A 208 7.97 -16.26 -3.79
C THR A 208 6.86 -15.24 -3.54
N ILE A 209 7.22 -14.02 -3.13
CA ILE A 209 6.26 -12.91 -2.96
C ILE A 209 5.61 -12.57 -4.29
N GLN A 210 6.39 -12.41 -5.36
CA GLN A 210 5.86 -12.14 -6.70
C GLN A 210 4.84 -13.20 -7.12
N ALA A 211 5.21 -14.48 -7.01
CA ALA A 211 4.32 -15.59 -7.34
C ALA A 211 3.05 -15.63 -6.47
N ALA A 212 3.12 -15.26 -5.19
CA ALA A 212 1.95 -15.15 -4.32
C ALA A 212 1.04 -13.99 -4.75
N THR A 213 1.62 -12.83 -5.07
CA THR A 213 0.85 -11.65 -5.50
C THR A 213 0.15 -11.88 -6.85
N ASP A 214 0.83 -12.52 -7.81
CA ASP A 214 0.25 -12.86 -9.13
C ASP A 214 -0.94 -13.82 -9.00
N ARG A 215 -0.81 -14.85 -8.14
CA ARG A 215 -1.88 -15.83 -7.88
C ARG A 215 -3.14 -15.19 -7.29
N HIS A 216 -2.99 -14.11 -6.52
CA HIS A 216 -4.11 -13.42 -5.86
C HIS A 216 -4.49 -12.09 -6.52
N ASN A 217 -3.99 -11.81 -7.74
CA ASN A 217 -4.25 -10.57 -8.47
C ASN A 217 -3.96 -9.30 -7.64
N VAL A 218 -2.90 -9.37 -6.83
CA VAL A 218 -2.39 -8.27 -6.02
C VAL A 218 -1.41 -7.47 -6.89
N GLU A 219 -1.55 -6.15 -6.89
CA GLU A 219 -0.58 -5.29 -7.54
C GLU A 219 0.68 -5.16 -6.68
N TYR A 220 1.84 -5.55 -7.20
CA TYR A 220 3.09 -5.54 -6.47
C TYR A 220 4.06 -4.49 -7.01
N HIS A 221 4.58 -3.67 -6.10
CA HIS A 221 5.56 -2.62 -6.36
C HIS A 221 6.76 -2.83 -5.45
N PHE A 222 7.92 -3.09 -6.05
CA PHE A 222 9.18 -3.14 -5.32
C PHE A 222 9.79 -1.74 -5.25
N CYS A 223 10.04 -1.26 -4.04
CA CYS A 223 10.42 0.13 -3.79
C CYS A 223 11.72 0.19 -2.99
N PRO A 224 12.88 0.26 -3.68
CA PRO A 224 14.12 0.67 -3.04
C PRO A 224 13.96 2.04 -2.39
N THR A 225 14.42 2.21 -1.15
CA THR A 225 14.27 3.49 -0.43
C THR A 225 14.99 4.64 -1.12
N ASP A 226 16.06 4.37 -1.88
CA ASP A 226 16.82 5.37 -2.62
C ASP A 226 16.15 5.81 -3.93
N GLN A 227 15.04 5.16 -4.32
CA GLN A 227 14.28 5.56 -5.48
C GLN A 227 13.45 6.82 -5.18
N PRO A 228 13.42 7.81 -6.08
CA PRO A 228 12.52 8.96 -5.94
C PRO A 228 11.06 8.53 -5.86
N LEU A 229 10.34 9.05 -4.87
CA LEU A 229 8.94 8.68 -4.60
C LEU A 229 8.01 8.97 -5.80
N GLU A 230 8.31 10.02 -6.56
CA GLU A 230 7.59 10.40 -7.79
C GLU A 230 7.59 9.28 -8.84
N GLU A 231 8.68 8.52 -8.97
CA GLU A 231 8.76 7.39 -9.88
C GLU A 231 7.86 6.24 -9.42
N VAL A 232 7.92 5.89 -8.14
CA VAL A 232 7.06 4.85 -7.55
C VAL A 232 5.58 5.18 -7.73
N LEU A 233 5.22 6.44 -7.49
CA LEU A 233 3.84 6.92 -7.70
C LEU A 233 3.45 6.92 -9.17
N PHE A 234 4.36 7.29 -10.07
CA PHE A 234 4.12 7.26 -11.52
C PHE A 234 3.86 5.83 -12.01
N ASP A 235 4.67 4.87 -11.58
CA ASP A 235 4.52 3.45 -11.94
C ASP A 235 3.20 2.89 -11.43
N PHE A 236 2.86 3.17 -10.17
CA PHE A 236 1.57 2.83 -9.59
C PHE A 236 0.39 3.41 -10.40
N LEU A 237 0.37 4.72 -10.63
CA LEU A 237 -0.73 5.37 -11.37
C LEU A 237 -0.82 4.87 -12.81
N SER A 238 0.31 4.62 -13.46
CA SER A 238 0.37 4.08 -14.82
C SER A 238 -0.18 2.66 -14.89
N ALA A 239 0.18 1.79 -13.95
CA ALA A 239 -0.37 0.44 -13.85
C ALA A 239 -1.90 0.48 -13.65
N ARG A 240 -2.38 1.40 -12.82
CA ARG A 240 -3.82 1.62 -12.57
C ARG A 240 -4.59 2.06 -13.81
N GLN A 241 -4.04 2.99 -14.60
CA GLN A 241 -4.68 3.43 -15.84
C GLN A 241 -4.80 2.29 -16.86
N ARG A 242 -3.76 1.47 -17.01
CA ARG A 242 -3.78 0.29 -17.91
C ARG A 242 -4.84 -0.72 -17.49
N LYS A 243 -4.96 -1.02 -16.18
CA LYS A 243 -6.01 -1.91 -15.65
C LYS A 243 -7.42 -1.37 -15.94
N LYS A 244 -7.65 -0.07 -15.80
CA LYS A 244 -8.95 0.57 -16.11
C LYS A 244 -9.28 0.48 -17.61
N ALA A 245 -8.31 0.72 -18.48
CA ALA A 245 -8.48 0.63 -19.93
C ALA A 245 -8.80 -0.81 -20.40
N SER A 246 -8.12 -1.81 -19.83
CA SER A 246 -8.38 -3.23 -20.11
C SER A 246 -9.81 -3.64 -19.70
N LYS A 247 -10.26 -3.28 -18.49
CA LYS A 247 -11.63 -3.55 -18.03
C LYS A 247 -12.70 -2.89 -18.90
N SER A 248 -12.48 -1.64 -19.32
CA SER A 248 -13.40 -0.92 -20.22
C SER A 248 -13.46 -1.52 -21.62
N SER A 249 -12.41 -2.21 -22.08
CA SER A 249 -12.38 -2.84 -23.40
C SER A 249 -13.11 -4.18 -23.37
N ALA A 250 -12.90 -4.97 -22.31
CA ALA A 250 -13.60 -6.23 -22.10
C ALA A 250 -15.13 -6.04 -21.95
N SER A 251 -15.57 -5.00 -21.25
CA SER A 251 -17.02 -4.72 -21.09
C SER A 251 -17.72 -4.26 -22.37
N ARG A 252 -17.00 -3.67 -23.33
CA ARG A 252 -17.54 -3.26 -24.64
C ARG A 252 -17.66 -4.40 -25.65
N ILE A 253 -16.88 -5.47 -25.48
CA ILE A 253 -16.93 -6.65 -26.35
C ILE A 253 -18.04 -7.62 -25.90
N ALA A 254 -18.39 -7.58 -24.62
CA ALA A 254 -19.41 -8.44 -24.02
C ALA A 254 -20.84 -7.87 -24.06
N ALA A 255 -21.04 -6.67 -24.62
CA ALA A 255 -22.33 -5.98 -24.77
C ALA A 255 -22.70 -5.85 -26.25
#